data_AF-A0A7W1I4I9-F1
#
_entry.id   AF-A0A7W1I4I9-F1
#
_cell.length_a   1.000
_cell.length_b   1.000
_cell.length_c   1.000
_cell.angle_alpha   90.00
_cell.angle_beta   90.00
_cell.angle_gamma   90.00
#
_symmetry.space_group_name_H-M   'P 1'
#
loop_
_entity.id
_entity.type
_entity.pdbx_description
1 polymer ?
#
loop_
_entity_poly.entity_id
_entity_poly.type
_entity_poly.pdbx_seq_one_letter_code
_entity_poly.pdbx_strand_id
1 'polypeptide(L)'
;MPLSEVKPGMVGIARTVFEGAELSEFKAHIIGVLRNAQGPKRDLILARLEGGPLAKTGVAAGMSGSPVYVDGRLIGAVAYSIGDFPTEAIAGITPIEEMKDATAVMTRRGAEAARIELPITPESLAAVMRQSYQRIAPFATRASDVRVLGLPASEGAQLATMLRPIATPLIMSGFEPEAVQLLSSIFSGAGFRPVAGGGMGGRATAAELAALNGPLREGDAIGVSLASGDVDMGATGTVTHIDGDKVYAFGHPFFNMGPAQLPMTRAYVYAMLPSLMSSFKISTMGDVIGTMRQDRATAIAGTLGTGPATIPMT
;
A
#
# COMPACT_ATOMS: atom_id res chain seq x y z
N MET A 1 8.21 13.59 13.40
CA MET A 1 7.52 14.66 14.13
C MET A 1 6.28 14.04 14.75
N PRO A 2 6.03 14.24 16.05
CA PRO A 2 4.84 13.74 16.71
C PRO A 2 3.56 14.27 16.06
N LEU A 3 2.52 13.45 16.01
CA LEU A 3 1.25 13.82 15.40
C LEU A 3 0.59 15.04 16.07
N SER A 4 0.84 15.26 17.36
CA SER A 4 0.34 16.43 18.10
C SER A 4 0.90 17.77 17.61
N GLU A 5 2.05 17.76 16.93
CA GLU A 5 2.67 18.98 16.39
C GLU A 5 2.14 19.32 14.99
N VAL A 6 1.53 18.35 14.28
CA VAL A 6 1.01 18.55 12.91
C VAL A 6 -0.25 19.40 12.93
N LYS A 7 -0.24 20.48 12.13
CA LYS A 7 -1.35 21.45 12.05
C LYS A 7 -1.76 21.71 10.59
N PRO A 8 -3.05 22.02 10.35
CA PRO A 8 -3.50 22.55 9.07
C PRO A 8 -2.69 23.79 8.65
N GLY A 9 -2.44 23.92 7.35
CA GLY A 9 -1.64 25.00 6.76
C GLY A 9 -0.14 24.71 6.68
N MET A 10 0.35 23.65 7.33
CA MET A 10 1.73 23.20 7.13
C MET A 10 1.94 22.67 5.71
N VAL A 11 3.13 22.87 5.15
CA VAL A 11 3.52 22.31 3.85
C VAL A 11 4.64 21.31 4.08
N GLY A 12 4.39 20.06 3.73
CA GLY A 12 5.37 18.99 3.76
C GLY A 12 5.94 18.68 2.39
N ILE A 13 7.05 17.94 2.39
CA ILE A 13 7.66 17.33 1.21
C ILE A 13 7.43 15.83 1.31
N ALA A 14 6.90 15.24 0.25
CA ALA A 14 6.68 13.82 0.13
C ALA A 14 7.54 13.24 -1.01
N ARG A 15 7.89 11.97 -0.92
CA ARG A 15 8.83 11.31 -1.86
C ARG A 15 8.26 10.02 -2.43
N THR A 16 8.42 9.81 -3.73
CA THR A 16 8.06 8.54 -4.38
C THR A 16 8.79 8.39 -5.71
N VAL A 17 8.86 7.19 -6.26
CA VAL A 17 9.30 6.94 -7.63
C VAL A 17 8.09 6.95 -8.57
N PHE A 18 8.03 7.88 -9.52
CA PHE A 18 6.99 7.90 -10.57
C PHE A 18 7.37 7.10 -11.82
N GLU A 19 8.67 7.01 -12.12
CA GLU A 19 9.20 6.32 -13.29
C GLU A 19 10.65 5.88 -13.00
N GLY A 20 11.02 4.72 -13.53
CA GLY A 20 12.29 4.04 -13.31
C GLY A 20 12.56 3.71 -11.85
N ALA A 21 13.66 4.28 -11.35
CA ALA A 21 14.13 4.21 -9.98
C ALA A 21 14.45 5.61 -9.41
N GLU A 22 14.04 6.67 -10.11
CA GLU A 22 14.35 8.04 -9.74
C GLU A 22 13.39 8.54 -8.66
N LEU A 23 13.97 9.02 -7.56
CA LEU A 23 13.20 9.56 -6.45
C LEU A 23 12.71 10.96 -6.81
N SER A 24 11.40 11.15 -6.81
CA SER A 24 10.76 12.44 -7.06
C SER A 24 10.16 13.00 -5.78
N GLU A 25 10.28 14.32 -5.61
CA GLU A 25 9.63 15.05 -4.53
C GLU A 25 8.34 15.72 -5.00
N PHE A 26 7.34 15.76 -4.13
CA PHE A 26 6.08 16.48 -4.34
C PHE A 26 5.63 17.11 -3.02
N LYS A 27 4.82 18.16 -3.08
CA LYS A 27 4.33 18.85 -1.88
C LYS A 27 3.12 18.15 -1.30
N ALA A 28 3.00 18.19 0.02
CA ALA A 28 1.83 17.77 0.76
C ALA A 28 1.34 18.94 1.62
N HIS A 29 0.30 19.62 1.17
CA HIS A 29 -0.33 20.72 1.90
C HIS A 29 -1.29 20.14 2.95
N ILE A 30 -0.95 20.25 4.23
CA ILE A 30 -1.74 19.68 5.31
C ILE A 30 -3.03 20.49 5.47
N ILE A 31 -4.18 19.84 5.28
CA ILE A 31 -5.50 20.49 5.36
C ILE A 31 -6.25 20.15 6.64
N GLY A 32 -5.89 19.07 7.34
CA GLY A 32 -6.60 18.64 8.54
C GLY A 32 -5.98 17.41 9.20
N VAL A 33 -6.43 17.12 10.42
CA VAL A 33 -6.15 15.84 11.09
C VAL A 33 -7.47 15.22 11.53
N LEU A 34 -7.77 14.05 11.00
CA LEU A 34 -8.89 13.22 11.43
C LEU A 34 -8.42 12.33 12.58
N ARG A 35 -9.12 12.37 13.70
CA ARG A 35 -8.85 11.55 14.88
C ARG A 35 -9.83 10.40 14.95
N ASN A 36 -9.29 9.21 15.20
CA ASN A 36 -10.03 7.95 15.24
C ASN A 36 -10.85 7.63 13.97
N ALA A 37 -10.36 8.05 12.80
CA ALA A 37 -11.05 7.84 11.52
C ALA A 37 -11.26 6.35 11.18
N GLN A 38 -10.37 5.48 11.65
CA GLN A 38 -10.44 4.02 11.44
C GLN A 38 -10.55 3.24 12.78
N GLY A 39 -11.02 3.90 13.84
CA GLY A 39 -11.11 3.34 15.20
C GLY A 39 -10.12 3.96 16.21
N PRO A 40 -10.08 3.49 17.46
CA PRO A 40 -9.24 4.06 18.50
C PRO A 40 -7.75 4.10 18.11
N LYS A 41 -7.12 5.28 18.22
CA LYS A 41 -5.71 5.53 17.80
C LYS A 41 -5.45 5.19 16.32
N ARG A 42 -6.40 5.57 15.46
CA ARG A 42 -6.29 5.46 14.00
C ARG A 42 -6.57 6.80 13.35
N ASP A 43 -5.64 7.70 13.57
CA ASP A 43 -5.70 9.06 13.09
C ASP A 43 -5.18 9.13 11.65
N LEU A 44 -5.64 10.11 10.89
CA LEU A 44 -5.20 10.36 9.52
C LEU A 44 -4.92 11.84 9.35
N ILE A 45 -3.76 12.16 8.79
CA ILE A 45 -3.44 13.52 8.38
C ILE A 45 -3.98 13.69 6.96
N LEU A 46 -4.83 14.67 6.74
CA LEU A 46 -5.33 14.99 5.41
C LEU A 46 -4.38 15.97 4.74
N ALA A 47 -4.01 15.69 3.50
CA ALA A 47 -3.19 16.58 2.70
C ALA A 47 -3.66 16.64 1.25
N ARG A 48 -3.52 17.82 0.66
CA ARG A 48 -3.59 18.01 -0.79
C ARG A 48 -2.18 17.86 -1.35
N LEU A 49 -2.02 16.96 -2.32
CA LEU A 49 -0.74 16.69 -2.95
C LEU A 49 -0.58 17.54 -4.22
N GLU A 50 0.62 18.06 -4.44
CA GLU A 50 0.95 18.91 -5.59
C GLU A 50 2.36 18.59 -6.13
N GLY A 51 2.49 18.45 -7.44
CA GLY A 51 3.77 18.18 -8.11
C GLY A 51 3.75 16.88 -8.91
N GLY A 52 4.80 16.67 -9.71
CA GLY A 52 4.92 15.50 -10.58
C GLY A 52 3.68 15.29 -11.48
N PRO A 53 3.23 14.05 -11.69
CA PRO A 53 2.06 13.74 -12.52
C PRO A 53 0.72 13.90 -11.80
N LEU A 54 0.70 14.32 -10.52
CA LEU A 54 -0.49 14.26 -9.65
C LEU A 54 -1.66 15.13 -10.11
N ALA A 55 -1.40 16.19 -10.86
CA ALA A 55 -2.45 17.00 -11.48
C ALA A 55 -3.31 16.21 -12.48
N LYS A 56 -2.76 15.13 -13.06
CA LYS A 56 -3.46 14.25 -14.01
C LYS A 56 -3.87 12.93 -13.38
N THR A 57 -3.05 12.39 -12.47
CA THR A 57 -3.27 11.05 -11.92
C THR A 57 -4.09 11.06 -10.64
N GLY A 58 -4.12 12.17 -9.90
CA GLY A 58 -4.53 12.15 -8.51
C GLY A 58 -3.60 11.28 -7.66
N VAL A 59 -4.12 10.77 -6.55
CA VAL A 59 -3.46 9.75 -5.72
C VAL A 59 -3.58 8.39 -6.42
N ALA A 60 -2.45 7.80 -6.82
CA ALA A 60 -2.43 6.58 -7.62
C ALA A 60 -2.06 5.33 -6.81
N ALA A 61 -2.57 4.17 -7.24
CA ALA A 61 -2.17 2.87 -6.73
C ALA A 61 -0.65 2.65 -6.91
N GLY A 62 0.02 2.18 -5.86
CA GLY A 62 1.49 2.05 -5.80
C GLY A 62 2.22 3.28 -5.22
N MET A 63 1.51 4.39 -4.95
CA MET A 63 2.04 5.48 -4.13
C MET A 63 1.91 5.21 -2.63
N SER A 64 1.16 4.18 -2.24
CA SER A 64 0.98 3.82 -0.84
C SER A 64 2.33 3.59 -0.15
N GLY A 65 2.52 4.23 0.99
CA GLY A 65 3.79 4.23 1.71
C GLY A 65 4.70 5.41 1.42
N SER A 66 4.36 6.31 0.49
CA SER A 66 5.21 7.48 0.19
C SER A 66 5.42 8.34 1.44
N PRO A 67 6.66 8.52 1.92
CA PRO A 67 6.91 9.24 3.15
C PRO A 67 6.66 10.72 2.98
N VAL A 68 6.15 11.35 4.03
CA VAL A 68 5.86 12.79 4.09
C VAL A 68 6.61 13.40 5.26
N TYR A 69 7.35 14.47 5.01
CA TYR A 69 8.16 15.19 5.98
C TYR A 69 7.66 16.62 6.10
N VAL A 70 7.62 17.14 7.33
CA VAL A 70 7.45 18.58 7.61
C VAL A 70 8.68 19.02 8.39
N ASP A 71 9.33 20.11 7.96
CA ASP A 71 10.58 20.60 8.54
C ASP A 71 11.67 19.52 8.64
N GLY A 72 11.78 18.67 7.61
CA GLY A 72 12.73 17.55 7.55
C GLY A 72 12.40 16.37 8.49
N ARG A 73 11.30 16.44 9.25
CA ARG A 73 10.88 15.38 10.19
C ARG A 73 9.74 14.58 9.58
N LEU A 74 9.89 13.25 9.52
CA LEU A 74 8.87 12.33 9.02
C LEU A 74 7.59 12.43 9.86
N ILE A 75 6.45 12.69 9.21
CA ILE A 75 5.12 12.75 9.85
C ILE A 75 4.30 11.49 9.55
N GLY A 76 4.53 10.81 8.44
CA GLY A 76 3.74 9.65 8.05
C GLY A 76 3.91 9.21 6.60
N ALA A 77 2.99 8.37 6.14
CA ALA A 77 2.95 7.80 4.80
C ALA A 77 1.63 8.10 4.07
N VAL A 78 1.69 8.50 2.80
CA VAL A 78 0.51 8.53 1.92
C VAL A 78 -0.09 7.12 1.82
N ALA A 79 -1.37 6.96 2.14
CA ALA A 79 -1.99 5.64 2.25
C ALA A 79 -3.45 5.56 1.76
N TYR A 80 -4.15 6.69 1.72
CA TYR A 80 -5.59 6.74 1.39
C TYR A 80 -5.89 7.79 0.33
N SER A 81 -6.94 7.57 -0.44
CA SER A 81 -7.54 8.54 -1.37
C SER A 81 -8.96 8.88 -0.94
N ILE A 82 -9.50 10.01 -1.41
CA ILE A 82 -10.88 10.44 -1.11
C ILE A 82 -11.80 10.14 -2.29
N GLY A 83 -12.80 9.28 -2.06
CA GLY A 83 -13.82 8.93 -3.05
C GLY A 83 -13.27 8.23 -4.30
N ASP A 84 -14.15 8.01 -5.27
CA ASP A 84 -13.82 7.29 -6.51
C ASP A 84 -13.40 8.23 -7.65
N PHE A 85 -13.84 9.50 -7.61
CA PHE A 85 -13.61 10.48 -8.69
C PHE A 85 -13.21 11.87 -8.17
N PRO A 86 -12.18 11.99 -7.31
CA PRO A 86 -11.75 13.30 -6.85
C PRO A 86 -11.12 14.10 -8.00
N THR A 87 -11.48 15.38 -8.12
CA THR A 87 -10.88 16.31 -9.08
C THR A 87 -9.53 16.85 -8.61
N GLU A 88 -9.14 16.55 -7.36
CA GLU A 88 -7.94 17.02 -6.70
C GLU A 88 -7.21 15.85 -6.03
N ALA A 89 -5.89 15.91 -5.96
CA ALA A 89 -5.08 14.87 -5.34
C ALA A 89 -5.12 14.96 -3.80
N ILE A 90 -6.26 14.71 -3.17
CA ILE A 90 -6.38 14.67 -1.71
C ILE A 90 -6.06 13.26 -1.20
N ALA A 91 -5.12 13.19 -0.26
CA ALA A 91 -4.65 11.97 0.35
C ALA A 91 -4.89 11.95 1.87
N GLY A 92 -5.13 10.76 2.40
CA GLY A 92 -4.94 10.46 3.81
C GLY A 92 -3.52 9.91 4.04
N ILE A 93 -2.83 10.52 5.00
CA ILE A 93 -1.48 10.16 5.44
C ILE A 93 -1.59 9.48 6.80
N THR A 94 -1.08 8.25 6.88
CA THR A 94 -0.99 7.48 8.13
C THR A 94 0.18 7.97 8.96
N PRO A 95 -0.04 8.41 10.22
CA PRO A 95 1.02 8.90 11.07
C PRO A 95 2.11 7.84 11.32
N ILE A 96 3.38 8.25 11.28
CA ILE A 96 4.51 7.33 11.46
C ILE A 96 4.50 6.63 12.83
N GLU A 97 4.03 7.32 13.87
CA GLU A 97 3.89 6.76 15.23
C GLU A 97 2.96 5.54 15.21
N GLU A 98 1.83 5.61 14.50
CA GLU A 98 0.89 4.50 14.40
C GLU A 98 1.42 3.33 13.57
N MET A 99 2.25 3.62 12.56
CA MET A 99 2.90 2.58 11.76
C MET A 99 3.90 1.79 12.63
N LYS A 100 4.69 2.50 13.45
CA LYS A 100 5.65 1.90 14.39
C LYS A 100 4.93 1.12 15.50
N ASP A 101 3.91 1.70 16.10
CA ASP A 101 3.14 1.06 17.18
C ASP A 101 2.44 -0.22 16.71
N ALA A 102 1.78 -0.19 15.55
CA ALA A 102 1.02 -1.34 15.07
C ALA A 102 1.90 -2.56 14.74
N THR A 103 3.15 -2.32 14.35
CA THR A 103 4.09 -3.37 13.92
C THR A 103 5.04 -3.81 15.02
N ALA A 104 5.08 -3.11 16.16
CA ALA A 104 5.81 -3.55 17.36
C ALA A 104 5.19 -4.80 18.00
N VAL A 105 3.88 -5.04 17.79
CA VAL A 105 3.17 -6.19 18.36
C VAL A 105 3.47 -7.44 17.54
N MET A 106 4.12 -8.44 18.13
CA MET A 106 4.47 -9.71 17.46
C MET A 106 3.47 -10.86 17.69
N THR A 107 2.37 -10.62 18.42
CA THR A 107 1.41 -11.69 18.71
C THR A 107 0.75 -12.18 17.41
N ARG A 108 0.92 -13.48 17.14
CA ARG A 108 0.14 -14.18 16.11
C ARG A 108 -1.29 -14.26 16.60
N ARG A 109 -2.22 -13.67 15.86
CA ARG A 109 -3.61 -14.10 15.96
C ARG A 109 -3.64 -15.50 15.34
N GLY A 110 -4.31 -16.46 15.99
CA GLY A 110 -4.50 -17.78 15.39
C GLY A 110 -5.19 -17.59 14.04
N ALA A 111 -4.57 -18.07 12.96
CA ALA A 111 -5.25 -18.17 11.69
C ALA A 111 -6.33 -19.26 11.84
N GLU A 112 -7.60 -18.89 11.70
CA GLU A 112 -8.63 -19.91 11.49
C GLU A 112 -8.33 -20.57 10.15
N ALA A 113 -8.03 -21.88 10.16
CA ALA A 113 -7.83 -22.62 8.93
C ALA A 113 -9.12 -22.56 8.12
N ALA A 114 -9.00 -22.08 6.88
CA ALA A 114 -10.11 -22.10 5.94
C ALA A 114 -10.51 -23.55 5.69
N ARG A 115 -11.80 -23.88 5.86
CA ARG A 115 -12.33 -25.21 5.59
C ARG A 115 -12.64 -25.29 4.10
N ILE A 116 -12.00 -26.23 3.40
CA ILE A 116 -12.25 -26.50 1.99
C ILE A 116 -13.01 -27.84 1.93
N GLU A 117 -14.18 -27.82 1.30
CA GLU A 117 -14.94 -29.03 1.03
C GLU A 117 -14.40 -29.73 -0.22
N LEU A 118 -14.36 -31.06 -0.19
CA LEU A 118 -13.90 -31.88 -1.31
C LEU A 118 -15.11 -32.39 -2.12
N PRO A 119 -15.02 -32.47 -3.47
CA PRO A 119 -13.86 -32.15 -4.31
C PRO A 119 -13.62 -30.64 -4.45
N ILE A 120 -12.35 -30.23 -4.58
CA ILE A 120 -12.00 -28.83 -4.81
C ILE A 120 -12.40 -28.47 -6.24
N THR A 121 -13.39 -27.58 -6.38
CA THR A 121 -13.73 -26.93 -7.66
C THR A 121 -13.21 -25.48 -7.67
N PRO A 122 -12.96 -24.88 -8.85
CA PRO A 122 -12.58 -23.47 -8.95
C PRO A 122 -13.55 -22.53 -8.21
N GLU A 123 -14.85 -22.83 -8.24
CA GLU A 123 -15.89 -22.03 -7.58
C GLU A 123 -15.80 -22.15 -6.06
N SER A 124 -15.63 -23.38 -5.54
CA SER A 124 -15.47 -23.63 -4.11
C SER A 124 -14.21 -22.96 -3.56
N LEU A 125 -13.09 -23.02 -4.30
CA LEU A 125 -11.83 -22.39 -3.92
C LEU A 125 -11.95 -20.86 -3.95
N ALA A 126 -12.56 -20.30 -4.99
CA ALA A 126 -12.80 -18.87 -5.10
C ALA A 126 -13.71 -18.36 -3.98
N ALA A 127 -14.74 -19.12 -3.59
CA ALA A 127 -15.62 -18.76 -2.47
C ALA A 127 -14.85 -18.70 -1.14
N VAL A 128 -14.05 -19.72 -0.84
CA VAL A 128 -13.22 -19.77 0.38
C VAL A 128 -12.18 -18.63 0.39
N MET A 129 -11.55 -18.35 -0.74
CA MET A 129 -10.60 -17.23 -0.84
C MET A 129 -11.29 -15.88 -0.60
N ARG A 130 -12.44 -15.62 -1.23
CA ARG A 130 -13.19 -14.37 -0.99
C ARG A 130 -13.54 -14.21 0.49
N GLN A 131 -14.03 -15.27 1.14
CA GLN A 131 -14.37 -15.22 2.56
C GLN A 131 -13.15 -14.95 3.46
N SER A 132 -11.98 -15.48 3.08
CA SER A 132 -10.73 -15.30 3.81
C SER A 132 -10.20 -13.86 3.70
N TYR A 133 -10.38 -13.21 2.54
CA TYR A 133 -9.87 -11.87 2.26
C TYR A 133 -10.86 -10.71 2.53
N GLN A 134 -12.16 -10.99 2.73
CA GLN A 134 -13.18 -9.97 3.03
C GLN A 134 -13.11 -9.34 4.44
N ARG A 135 -12.21 -9.79 5.33
CA ARG A 135 -12.29 -9.51 6.78
C ARG A 135 -11.67 -8.19 7.27
N ILE A 136 -11.61 -7.13 6.48
CA ILE A 136 -11.15 -5.81 6.98
C ILE A 136 -11.98 -4.69 6.35
N ALA A 137 -13.08 -4.30 7.01
CA ALA A 137 -13.71 -3.01 6.74
C ALA A 137 -12.81 -1.93 7.41
N PRO A 138 -12.07 -1.09 6.65
CA PRO A 138 -11.03 -0.27 7.24
C PRO A 138 -11.55 1.04 7.86
N PHE A 139 -12.79 1.45 7.59
CA PHE A 139 -13.27 2.79 7.94
C PHE A 139 -14.50 2.81 8.83
N ALA A 140 -14.61 3.89 9.61
CA ALA A 140 -15.86 4.29 10.23
C ALA A 140 -16.97 4.36 9.16
N THR A 141 -18.01 3.56 9.34
CA THR A 141 -19.18 3.57 8.45
C THR A 141 -20.17 4.68 8.80
N ARG A 142 -19.93 5.39 9.92
CA ARG A 142 -20.79 6.48 10.42
C ARG A 142 -19.97 7.71 10.76
N ALA A 143 -20.51 8.88 10.39
CA ALA A 143 -19.93 10.19 10.66
C ALA A 143 -19.72 10.46 12.17
N SER A 144 -20.56 9.89 13.03
CA SER A 144 -20.48 10.02 14.49
C SER A 144 -19.21 9.43 15.10
N ASP A 145 -18.55 8.53 14.38
CA ASP A 145 -17.44 7.74 14.91
C ASP A 145 -16.09 8.48 14.74
N VAL A 146 -16.11 9.65 14.09
CA VAL A 146 -14.92 10.42 13.72
C VAL A 146 -14.88 11.78 14.45
N ARG A 147 -13.71 12.14 14.97
CA ARG A 147 -13.45 13.51 15.48
C ARG A 147 -12.49 14.22 14.52
N VAL A 148 -12.75 15.47 14.19
CA VAL A 148 -11.93 16.19 13.20
C VAL A 148 -11.33 17.46 13.81
N LEU A 149 -10.05 17.70 13.51
CA LEU A 149 -9.33 18.91 13.86
C LEU A 149 -8.94 19.67 12.59
N GLY A 150 -9.28 20.95 12.52
CA GLY A 150 -8.89 21.84 11.42
C GLY A 150 -9.89 21.99 10.28
N LEU A 151 -10.99 21.23 10.29
CA LEU A 151 -12.13 21.37 9.37
C LEU A 151 -13.45 21.50 10.15
N PRO A 152 -14.51 22.08 9.57
CA PRO A 152 -15.86 22.00 10.13
C PRO A 152 -16.25 20.53 10.38
N ALA A 153 -16.85 20.25 11.54
CA ALA A 153 -17.11 18.88 11.99
C ALA A 153 -17.95 18.05 10.99
N SER A 154 -18.95 18.66 10.34
CA SER A 154 -19.79 18.01 9.33
C SER A 154 -19.01 17.63 8.07
N GLU A 155 -18.18 18.55 7.56
CA GLU A 155 -17.37 18.33 6.35
C GLU A 155 -16.27 17.30 6.61
N GLY A 156 -15.59 17.40 7.74
CA GLY A 156 -14.55 16.45 8.13
C GLY A 156 -15.09 15.03 8.31
N ALA A 157 -16.27 14.88 8.93
CA ALA A 157 -16.90 13.58 9.10
C ALA A 157 -17.37 12.98 7.77
N GLN A 158 -17.84 13.81 6.83
CA GLN A 158 -18.18 13.37 5.48
C GLN A 158 -16.94 12.95 4.69
N LEU A 159 -15.83 13.69 4.77
CA LEU A 159 -14.57 13.30 4.14
C LEU A 159 -14.05 11.97 4.70
N ALA A 160 -14.18 11.77 6.01
CA ALA A 160 -13.73 10.55 6.66
C ALA A 160 -14.48 9.30 6.17
N THR A 161 -15.79 9.39 5.89
CA THR A 161 -16.56 8.26 5.35
C THR A 161 -16.29 8.01 3.86
N MET A 162 -15.70 8.98 3.15
CA MET A 162 -15.26 8.85 1.75
C MET A 162 -13.83 8.34 1.60
N LEU A 163 -13.04 8.30 2.67
CA LEU A 163 -11.67 7.77 2.61
C LEU A 163 -11.69 6.28 2.27
N ARG A 164 -10.83 5.92 1.33
CA ARG A 164 -10.58 4.53 0.93
C ARG A 164 -9.08 4.28 0.93
N PRO A 165 -8.61 3.09 1.34
CA PRO A 165 -7.21 2.74 1.15
C PRO A 165 -6.87 2.87 -0.32
N ILE A 166 -5.68 3.38 -0.62
CA ILE A 166 -5.17 3.34 -1.99
C ILE A 166 -5.14 1.88 -2.39
N ALA A 167 -5.83 1.54 -3.49
CA ALA A 167 -5.85 0.17 -3.97
C ALA A 167 -4.42 -0.33 -4.17
N THR A 168 -4.13 -1.53 -3.68
CA THR A 168 -2.78 -2.09 -3.82
C THR A 168 -2.67 -2.71 -5.21
N PRO A 169 -1.76 -2.26 -6.09
CA PRO A 169 -1.52 -2.93 -7.37
C PRO A 169 -1.11 -4.37 -7.11
N LEU A 170 -1.83 -5.34 -7.67
CA LEU A 170 -1.47 -6.75 -7.67
C LEU A 170 -1.02 -7.10 -9.08
N ILE A 171 0.29 -7.11 -9.29
CA ILE A 171 0.89 -7.45 -10.57
C ILE A 171 0.78 -8.97 -10.75
N MET A 172 0.32 -9.39 -11.91
CA MET A 172 0.21 -10.81 -12.26
C MET A 172 0.76 -11.06 -13.66
N SER A 173 1.65 -12.03 -13.80
CA SER A 173 2.22 -12.47 -15.08
C SER A 173 2.44 -13.97 -15.12
N GLY A 174 2.47 -14.55 -16.34
CA GLY A 174 2.61 -15.99 -16.55
C GLY A 174 1.31 -16.79 -16.40
N PHE A 175 0.21 -16.13 -16.03
CA PHE A 175 -1.11 -16.76 -15.91
C PHE A 175 -1.86 -16.81 -17.24
N GLU A 176 -2.60 -17.90 -17.47
CA GLU A 176 -3.61 -17.98 -18.53
C GLU A 176 -4.71 -16.92 -18.31
N PRO A 177 -5.30 -16.36 -19.39
CA PRO A 177 -6.31 -15.30 -19.29
C PRO A 177 -7.49 -15.63 -18.37
N GLU A 178 -7.97 -16.87 -18.38
CA GLU A 178 -9.06 -17.34 -17.54
C GLU A 178 -8.68 -17.32 -16.05
N ALA A 179 -7.45 -17.70 -15.71
CA ALA A 179 -6.93 -17.65 -14.34
C ALA A 179 -6.78 -16.21 -13.85
N VAL A 180 -6.32 -15.29 -14.72
CA VAL A 180 -6.27 -13.86 -14.41
C VAL A 180 -7.66 -13.31 -14.12
N GLN A 181 -8.66 -13.66 -14.93
CA GLN A 181 -10.04 -13.21 -14.71
C GLN A 181 -10.62 -13.71 -13.38
N LEU A 182 -10.41 -15.00 -13.07
CA LEU A 182 -10.86 -15.59 -11.81
C LEU A 182 -10.21 -14.90 -10.61
N LEU A 183 -8.89 -14.79 -10.59
CA LEU A 183 -8.14 -14.16 -9.51
C LEU A 183 -8.48 -12.67 -9.39
N SER A 184 -8.66 -11.98 -10.51
CA SER A 184 -9.10 -10.58 -10.51
C SER A 184 -10.45 -10.41 -9.83
N SER A 185 -11.40 -11.31 -10.06
CA SER A 185 -12.72 -11.28 -9.41
C SER A 185 -12.63 -11.47 -7.89
N ILE A 186 -11.65 -12.25 -7.43
CA ILE A 186 -11.43 -12.54 -6.00
C ILE A 186 -10.77 -11.34 -5.32
N PHE A 187 -9.67 -10.84 -5.89
CA PHE A 187 -8.84 -9.83 -5.26
C PHE A 187 -9.39 -8.41 -5.37
N SER A 188 -10.17 -8.09 -6.41
CA SER A 188 -10.81 -6.77 -6.52
C SER A 188 -11.74 -6.49 -5.34
N GLY A 189 -12.45 -7.51 -4.83
CA GLY A 189 -13.29 -7.39 -3.65
C GLY A 189 -12.53 -7.28 -2.33
N ALA A 190 -11.21 -7.50 -2.35
CA ALA A 190 -10.33 -7.44 -1.17
C ALA A 190 -9.47 -6.17 -1.12
N GLY A 191 -9.75 -5.16 -1.97
CA GLY A 191 -9.02 -3.89 -2.00
C GLY A 191 -7.77 -3.89 -2.87
N PHE A 192 -7.54 -4.96 -3.65
CA PHE A 192 -6.49 -5.01 -4.65
C PHE A 192 -6.96 -4.45 -5.99
N ARG A 193 -6.00 -3.96 -6.76
CA ARG A 193 -6.17 -3.67 -8.17
C ARG A 193 -5.35 -4.68 -8.97
N PRO A 194 -5.96 -5.75 -9.49
CA PRO A 194 -5.30 -6.66 -10.39
C PRO A 194 -4.79 -5.90 -11.63
N VAL A 195 -3.51 -6.05 -11.93
CA VAL A 195 -2.88 -5.49 -13.13
C VAL A 195 -2.25 -6.66 -13.87
N ALA A 196 -2.80 -6.99 -15.04
CA ALA A 196 -2.16 -7.94 -15.93
C ALA A 196 -0.84 -7.31 -16.40
N GLY A 197 0.29 -7.93 -16.05
CA GLY A 197 1.64 -7.50 -16.41
C GLY A 197 1.97 -7.75 -17.89
N GLY A 198 1.02 -7.46 -18.79
CA GLY A 198 0.92 -8.01 -20.14
C GLY A 198 2.26 -8.20 -20.84
N GLY A 199 2.61 -9.44 -21.22
CA GLY A 199 3.79 -9.83 -22.01
C GLY A 199 5.17 -9.47 -21.44
N MET A 200 5.24 -8.56 -20.47
CA MET A 200 6.43 -8.10 -19.78
C MET A 200 6.60 -9.02 -18.57
N GLY A 201 7.30 -10.14 -18.78
CA GLY A 201 7.54 -11.18 -17.78
C GLY A 201 7.85 -10.57 -16.40
N GLY A 202 7.26 -11.16 -15.35
CA GLY A 202 7.12 -10.59 -14.01
C GLY A 202 8.41 -10.36 -13.22
N ARG A 203 9.56 -10.41 -13.89
CA ARG A 203 10.86 -10.14 -13.35
C ARG A 203 11.54 -9.02 -14.12
N ALA A 204 12.10 -8.07 -13.38
CA ALA A 204 12.87 -6.99 -13.95
C ALA A 204 13.99 -7.49 -14.88
N THR A 205 14.19 -6.81 -16.01
CA THR A 205 15.32 -7.07 -16.92
C THR A 205 16.66 -6.74 -16.24
N ALA A 206 17.77 -7.23 -16.79
CA ALA A 206 19.11 -6.91 -16.26
C ALA A 206 19.37 -5.40 -16.19
N ALA A 207 18.86 -4.62 -17.15
CA ALA A 207 19.00 -3.16 -17.16
C ALA A 207 18.15 -2.50 -16.06
N GLU A 208 16.92 -2.97 -15.84
CA GLU A 208 16.04 -2.49 -14.77
C GLU A 208 16.59 -2.83 -13.39
N LEU A 209 17.11 -4.05 -13.20
CA LEU A 209 17.81 -4.45 -11.97
C LEU A 209 19.04 -3.57 -11.73
N ALA A 210 19.80 -3.27 -12.78
CA ALA A 210 20.95 -2.38 -12.67
C ALA A 210 20.55 -0.95 -12.24
N ALA A 211 19.39 -0.45 -12.70
CA ALA A 211 18.85 0.84 -12.27
C ALA A 211 18.40 0.87 -10.80
N LEU A 212 18.11 -0.30 -10.22
CA LEU A 212 17.75 -0.46 -8.81
C LEU A 212 18.95 -0.68 -7.88
N ASN A 213 20.18 -0.64 -8.41
CA ASN A 213 21.40 -0.82 -7.64
C ASN A 213 21.61 0.31 -6.62
N GLY A 214 22.11 -0.07 -5.44
CA GLY A 214 22.42 0.85 -4.35
C GLY A 214 21.58 0.63 -3.10
N PRO A 215 21.79 1.43 -2.05
CA PRO A 215 21.03 1.30 -0.81
C PRO A 215 19.53 1.55 -1.05
N LEU A 216 18.68 0.89 -0.27
CA LEU A 216 17.25 1.21 -0.24
C LEU A 216 17.06 2.59 0.39
N ARG A 217 16.20 3.42 -0.22
CA ARG A 217 15.89 4.76 0.26
C ARG A 217 14.42 4.89 0.61
N GLU A 218 14.11 5.80 1.52
CA GLU A 218 12.73 6.22 1.80
C GLU A 218 12.13 6.86 0.54
N GLY A 219 10.98 6.34 0.11
CA GLY A 219 10.31 6.69 -1.15
C GLY A 219 10.65 5.79 -2.35
N ASP A 220 11.60 4.86 -2.22
CA ASP A 220 11.83 3.84 -3.26
C ASP A 220 10.62 2.91 -3.40
N ALA A 221 10.40 2.39 -4.61
CA ALA A 221 9.38 1.39 -4.86
C ALA A 221 9.86 0.00 -4.37
N ILE A 222 8.97 -0.70 -3.66
CA ILE A 222 9.19 -2.07 -3.19
C ILE A 222 8.01 -2.97 -3.56
N GLY A 223 8.27 -4.26 -3.57
CA GLY A 223 7.26 -5.30 -3.73
C GLY A 223 7.14 -6.23 -2.53
N VAL A 224 5.99 -6.86 -2.41
CA VAL A 224 5.74 -8.04 -1.56
C VAL A 224 5.29 -9.16 -2.48
N SER A 225 6.15 -10.17 -2.66
CA SER A 225 5.88 -11.30 -3.55
C SER A 225 5.00 -12.34 -2.86
N LEU A 226 4.02 -12.88 -3.61
CA LEU A 226 3.14 -13.97 -3.20
C LEU A 226 3.45 -15.26 -3.97
N ALA A 227 3.76 -15.14 -5.26
CA ALA A 227 4.26 -16.21 -6.12
C ALA A 227 5.36 -15.67 -7.02
N SER A 228 6.31 -16.53 -7.36
CA SER A 228 7.44 -16.21 -8.25
C SER A 228 7.92 -17.45 -9.00
N GLY A 229 8.39 -17.30 -10.23
CA GLY A 229 8.87 -18.41 -11.07
C GLY A 229 8.25 -18.36 -12.46
N ASP A 230 7.60 -19.45 -12.89
CA ASP A 230 6.84 -19.47 -14.15
C ASP A 230 5.63 -18.53 -14.11
N VAL A 231 5.10 -18.28 -12.92
CA VAL A 231 4.14 -17.23 -12.63
C VAL A 231 4.71 -16.28 -11.59
N ASP A 232 4.46 -14.98 -11.76
CA ASP A 232 4.75 -13.98 -10.74
C ASP A 232 3.46 -13.31 -10.32
N MET A 233 3.29 -13.18 -9.01
CA MET A 233 2.19 -12.46 -8.40
C MET A 233 2.67 -11.75 -7.15
N GLY A 234 2.41 -10.46 -7.05
CA GLY A 234 2.82 -9.67 -5.91
C GLY A 234 2.30 -8.26 -5.96
N ALA A 235 2.41 -7.59 -4.81
CA ALA A 235 1.96 -6.23 -4.66
C ALA A 235 3.12 -5.25 -4.63
N THR A 236 2.92 -4.06 -5.20
CA THR A 236 3.92 -2.99 -5.13
C THR A 236 3.41 -1.78 -4.35
N GLY A 237 4.35 -1.10 -3.72
CA GLY A 237 4.12 0.14 -2.99
C GLY A 237 5.44 0.87 -2.77
N THR A 238 5.49 1.70 -1.74
CA THR A 238 6.61 2.61 -1.48
C THR A 238 7.15 2.42 -0.06
N VAL A 239 8.47 2.52 0.09
CA VAL A 239 9.14 2.53 1.40
C VAL A 239 8.83 3.83 2.13
N THR A 240 8.25 3.75 3.32
CA THR A 240 8.01 4.91 4.18
C THR A 240 9.25 5.25 5.00
N HIS A 241 9.79 4.29 5.72
CA HIS A 241 10.83 4.56 6.71
C HIS A 241 11.79 3.41 6.82
N ILE A 242 13.07 3.73 7.00
CA ILE A 242 14.13 2.76 7.24
C ILE A 242 14.79 3.10 8.58
N ASP A 243 14.79 2.14 9.50
CA ASP A 243 15.34 2.26 10.85
C ASP A 243 16.31 1.10 11.10
N GLY A 244 17.58 1.33 10.78
CA GLY A 244 18.59 0.26 10.73
C GLY A 244 18.26 -0.75 9.63
N ASP A 245 17.98 -2.00 10.03
CA ASP A 245 17.53 -3.06 9.13
C ASP A 245 16.01 -3.12 8.97
N LYS A 246 15.24 -2.39 9.79
CA LYS A 246 13.77 -2.40 9.75
C LYS A 246 13.26 -1.49 8.65
N VAL A 247 12.28 -2.00 7.91
CA VAL A 247 11.61 -1.28 6.81
C VAL A 247 10.12 -1.21 7.09
N TYR A 248 9.54 -0.03 6.92
CA TYR A 248 8.10 0.24 7.02
C TYR A 248 7.57 0.71 5.66
N ALA A 249 6.39 0.24 5.25
CA ALA A 249 5.81 0.58 3.95
C ALA A 249 4.26 0.52 3.94
N PHE A 250 3.69 0.92 2.81
CA PHE A 250 2.25 1.00 2.45
C PHE A 250 1.42 2.01 3.25
N GLY A 251 1.63 2.13 4.57
CA GLY A 251 0.81 3.01 5.41
C GLY A 251 -0.64 2.54 5.58
N HIS A 252 -0.99 1.37 5.06
CA HIS A 252 -2.29 0.70 5.21
C HIS A 252 -2.05 -0.84 5.21
N PRO A 253 -3.05 -1.67 5.54
CA PRO A 253 -2.87 -3.11 5.53
C PRO A 253 -2.72 -3.63 4.10
N PHE A 254 -1.93 -4.69 3.93
CA PHE A 254 -1.89 -5.47 2.69
C PHE A 254 -3.05 -6.48 2.70
N PHE A 255 -2.97 -7.49 3.56
CA PHE A 255 -4.04 -8.44 3.88
C PHE A 255 -4.41 -8.42 5.38
N ASN A 256 -3.80 -7.55 6.19
CA ASN A 256 -3.87 -7.51 7.65
C ASN A 256 -3.68 -8.89 8.32
N MET A 257 -2.75 -9.70 7.78
CA MET A 257 -2.48 -11.06 8.28
C MET A 257 -1.90 -11.08 9.69
N GLY A 258 -1.44 -9.94 10.21
CA GLY A 258 -0.64 -9.88 11.42
C GLY A 258 0.80 -10.34 11.14
N PRO A 259 1.40 -11.19 11.99
CA PRO A 259 2.73 -11.71 11.73
C PRO A 259 2.70 -12.71 10.56
N ALA A 260 3.33 -12.34 9.45
CA ALA A 260 3.44 -13.14 8.23
C ALA A 260 4.85 -13.00 7.66
N GLN A 261 5.34 -14.00 6.93
CA GLN A 261 6.67 -13.97 6.32
C GLN A 261 6.53 -14.04 4.80
N LEU A 262 6.79 -12.92 4.12
CA LEU A 262 6.71 -12.83 2.66
C LEU A 262 7.99 -12.17 2.10
N PRO A 263 8.46 -12.57 0.90
CA PRO A 263 9.62 -11.94 0.28
C PRO A 263 9.36 -10.46 0.02
N MET A 264 10.24 -9.61 0.54
CA MET A 264 10.26 -8.18 0.24
C MET A 264 11.24 -7.95 -0.91
N THR A 265 10.79 -7.35 -2.00
CA THR A 265 11.57 -7.13 -3.22
C THR A 265 11.76 -5.65 -3.49
N ARG A 266 12.75 -5.31 -4.33
CA ARG A 266 12.72 -4.01 -5.02
C ARG A 266 11.62 -4.02 -6.08
N ALA A 267 11.19 -2.85 -6.51
CA ALA A 267 10.31 -2.73 -7.67
C ALA A 267 10.82 -1.66 -8.63
N TYR A 268 10.74 -1.95 -9.93
CA TYR A 268 11.00 -0.98 -10.99
C TYR A 268 9.67 -0.42 -11.49
N VAL A 269 9.55 0.89 -11.65
CA VAL A 269 8.33 1.54 -12.12
C VAL A 269 8.48 1.88 -13.59
N TYR A 270 7.71 1.26 -14.48
CA TYR A 270 7.76 1.59 -15.91
C TYR A 270 7.11 2.92 -16.23
N ALA A 271 5.94 3.18 -15.64
CA ALA A 271 5.20 4.41 -15.86
C ALA A 271 4.06 4.56 -14.85
N MET A 272 3.57 5.80 -14.72
CA MET A 272 2.25 6.08 -14.15
C MET A 272 1.21 6.01 -15.25
N LEU A 273 0.14 5.24 -15.07
CA LEU A 273 -1.02 5.23 -15.96
C LEU A 273 -2.16 6.08 -15.37
N PRO A 274 -2.47 7.25 -15.93
CA PRO A 274 -3.64 8.03 -15.55
C PRO A 274 -4.93 7.28 -15.91
N SER A 275 -5.92 7.33 -15.03
CA SER A 275 -7.24 6.74 -15.29
C SER A 275 -8.32 7.55 -14.58
N LEU A 276 -9.46 7.69 -15.25
CA LEU A 276 -10.65 8.30 -14.65
C LEU A 276 -11.20 7.48 -13.49
N MET A 277 -11.02 6.16 -13.51
CA MET A 277 -11.49 5.29 -12.43
C MET A 277 -10.49 5.19 -11.29
N SER A 278 -9.23 4.91 -11.59
CA SER A 278 -8.16 4.93 -10.58
C SER A 278 -6.82 4.79 -11.28
N SER A 279 -5.95 5.79 -11.10
CA SER A 279 -4.60 5.78 -11.66
C SER A 279 -3.70 4.79 -10.91
N PHE A 280 -2.67 4.25 -11.57
CA PHE A 280 -1.77 3.26 -10.95
C PHE A 280 -0.37 3.26 -11.57
N LYS A 281 0.61 2.74 -10.82
CA LYS A 281 1.96 2.45 -11.32
C LYS A 281 1.97 1.12 -12.08
N ILE A 282 2.46 1.13 -13.32
CA ILE A 282 2.89 -0.08 -14.02
C ILE A 282 4.29 -0.38 -13.53
N SER A 283 4.49 -1.53 -12.89
CA SER A 283 5.77 -1.88 -12.27
C SER A 283 6.05 -3.38 -12.40
N THR A 284 7.29 -3.75 -12.16
CA THR A 284 7.74 -5.15 -12.05
C THR A 284 8.53 -5.35 -10.75
N MET A 285 8.60 -6.58 -10.28
CA MET A 285 9.37 -6.95 -9.09
C MET A 285 10.81 -7.27 -9.48
N GLY A 286 11.74 -6.77 -8.67
CA GLY A 286 13.17 -7.07 -8.75
C GLY A 286 13.59 -8.12 -7.72
N ASP A 287 14.86 -8.06 -7.33
CA ASP A 287 15.42 -9.03 -6.40
C ASP A 287 14.84 -8.91 -4.98
N VAL A 288 14.86 -10.04 -4.28
CA VAL A 288 14.50 -10.14 -2.86
C VAL A 288 15.57 -9.46 -2.03
N ILE A 289 15.17 -8.46 -1.26
CA ILE A 289 16.03 -7.64 -0.39
C ILE A 289 15.79 -7.88 1.10
N GLY A 290 14.83 -8.73 1.45
CA GLY A 290 14.52 -9.04 2.83
C GLY A 290 13.21 -9.80 3.01
N THR A 291 12.71 -9.73 4.25
CA THR A 291 11.49 -10.42 4.65
C THR A 291 10.50 -9.43 5.24
N MET A 292 9.31 -9.32 4.66
CA MET A 292 8.15 -8.71 5.32
C MET A 292 7.75 -9.61 6.48
N ARG A 293 7.61 -9.06 7.69
CA ARG A 293 7.34 -9.80 8.94
C ARG A 293 5.99 -9.48 9.58
N GLN A 294 5.42 -8.33 9.24
CA GLN A 294 4.20 -7.79 9.82
C GLN A 294 3.35 -7.19 8.72
N ASP A 295 2.06 -7.50 8.76
CA ASP A 295 1.03 -6.89 7.94
C ASP A 295 -0.13 -6.49 8.87
N ARG A 296 -0.25 -5.18 9.08
CA ARG A 296 -1.08 -4.59 10.15
C ARG A 296 -1.94 -3.49 9.57
N ALA A 297 -2.97 -3.11 10.32
CA ALA A 297 -3.98 -2.15 9.86
C ALA A 297 -3.45 -0.77 9.42
N THR A 298 -2.23 -0.37 9.77
CA THR A 298 -1.62 0.92 9.38
C THR A 298 -0.28 0.78 8.66
N ALA A 299 0.26 -0.43 8.49
CA ALA A 299 1.56 -0.60 7.85
C ALA A 299 1.85 -2.08 7.59
N ILE A 300 2.69 -2.31 6.58
CA ILE A 300 3.55 -3.50 6.56
C ILE A 300 4.92 -3.13 7.15
N ALA A 301 5.57 -4.10 7.79
CA ALA A 301 6.95 -3.94 8.25
C ALA A 301 7.75 -5.23 8.10
N GLY A 302 9.05 -5.08 7.89
CA GLY A 302 9.98 -6.18 7.65
C GLY A 302 11.41 -5.84 8.04
N THR A 303 12.33 -6.74 7.68
CA THR A 303 13.77 -6.55 7.87
C THR A 303 14.50 -6.80 6.56
N LEU A 304 15.50 -5.97 6.25
CA LEU A 304 16.45 -6.18 5.16
C LEU A 304 17.31 -7.43 5.41
N GLY A 305 17.83 -8.01 4.34
CA GLY A 305 18.71 -9.17 4.38
C GLY A 305 18.11 -10.38 3.69
N THR A 306 18.17 -11.55 4.35
CA THR A 306 17.69 -12.80 3.75
C THR A 306 16.17 -12.79 3.58
N GLY A 307 15.70 -13.32 2.44
CA GLY A 307 14.29 -13.61 2.22
C GLY A 307 13.76 -14.73 3.12
N PRO A 308 12.44 -14.90 3.23
CA PRO A 308 11.86 -15.97 4.00
C PRO A 308 12.01 -17.32 3.29
N ALA A 309 11.79 -18.41 4.03
CA ALA A 309 11.58 -19.71 3.41
C ALA A 309 10.34 -19.68 2.51
N THR A 310 10.47 -20.19 1.29
CA THR A 310 9.39 -20.33 0.31
C THR A 310 9.00 -21.80 0.16
N ILE A 311 7.78 -22.05 -0.31
CA ILE A 311 7.32 -23.39 -0.66
C ILE A 311 7.48 -23.54 -2.18
N PRO A 312 8.38 -24.42 -2.66
CA PRO A 312 8.50 -24.68 -4.08
C PRO A 312 7.22 -25.35 -4.59
N MET A 313 6.69 -24.83 -5.68
CA MET A 313 5.60 -25.47 -6.44
C MET A 313 6.23 -26.07 -7.70
N THR A 314 5.89 -27.33 -7.98
CA THR A 314 6.35 -28.09 -9.14
C THR A 314 5.18 -28.49 -10.00
#